data_AF-A0A3Q8YLI4-F1
#
_entry.id   AF-A0A3Q8YLI4-F1
#
_cell.length_a   1.000
_cell.length_b   1.000
_cell.length_c   1.000
_cell.angle_alpha   90.00
_cell.angle_beta   90.00
_cell.angle_gamma   90.00
#
_symmetry.space_group_name_H-M   'P 1'
#
loop_
_entity.id
_entity.type
_entity.pdbx_description
1 polymer ?
#
loop_
_entity_poly.entity_id
_entity_poly.type
_entity_poly.pdbx_seq_one_letter_code
_entity_poly.pdbx_strand_id
1 'polypeptide(L)'
;MSYAVSTVSLVEKARKGPGWLTVDRRSINVFGLSRNRMIGFSLLTGPGSYRLELVPAEQGAEGDALTLLQNLMPKGQFERPAHAIKAANLSLWPKLFGDRFAFLQIDDEDMADLVGDHLSEEDSWLRARLLDHPKLAMNILAEIDKLAGPWGGWLARGTDFFWFYENGRRLPLRLVGGELINVATRTKVARFAAPDIVEQLANRSLVPNLFLMFLVLSILPGVRALGGSHQPVYFPLMRYVLYRALEAAGGDSDLRHALATDDIPGAWGHRVIECDVDPFELIRNERTCETSDIIDRFRNMPLTEACGRMTSFVSDTSWQELHRRLQEQVITTADTEWAFA
;
A
#
# COMPACT_ATOMS: atom_id res chain seq x y z
N MET A 1 -9.47 6.36 6.82
CA MET A 1 -8.15 6.65 6.20
C MET A 1 -7.88 5.60 5.14
N SER A 2 -7.40 6.00 3.96
CA SER A 2 -7.07 5.11 2.85
C SER A 2 -5.61 5.34 2.46
N TYR A 3 -4.80 4.28 2.42
CA TYR A 3 -3.44 4.36 1.88
C TYR A 3 -3.45 4.03 0.38
N ALA A 4 -2.96 4.97 -0.43
CA ALA A 4 -2.85 4.87 -1.87
C ALA A 4 -1.37 4.68 -2.25
N VAL A 5 -1.01 3.45 -2.61
CA VAL A 5 0.32 3.10 -3.09
C VAL A 5 0.63 3.92 -4.35
N SER A 6 1.53 4.90 -4.23
CA SER A 6 1.97 5.79 -5.31
C SER A 6 3.28 5.30 -5.96
N THR A 7 3.93 4.32 -5.35
CA THR A 7 5.07 3.61 -5.94
C THR A 7 4.69 2.56 -7.00
N VAL A 8 3.39 2.40 -7.28
CA VAL A 8 2.86 1.52 -8.33
C VAL A 8 3.10 2.12 -9.72
N SER A 9 3.40 1.27 -10.71
CA SER A 9 3.56 1.66 -12.10
C SER A 9 2.28 2.28 -12.67
N LEU A 10 2.40 3.37 -13.45
CA LEU A 10 1.29 3.98 -14.20
C LEU A 10 0.57 2.95 -15.11
N VAL A 11 1.33 2.00 -15.63
CA VAL A 11 0.85 0.90 -16.48
C VAL A 11 1.32 -0.43 -15.88
N GLU A 12 0.38 -1.27 -15.46
CA GLU A 12 0.65 -2.64 -15.02
C GLU A 12 0.66 -3.60 -16.22
N LYS A 13 -0.33 -3.46 -17.10
CA LYS A 13 -0.50 -4.22 -18.36
C LYS A 13 -1.17 -3.31 -19.39
N ALA A 14 -1.30 -3.76 -20.63
CA ALA A 14 -1.93 -2.97 -21.69
C ALA A 14 -3.30 -2.42 -21.25
N ARG A 15 -3.44 -1.08 -21.25
CA ARG A 15 -4.65 -0.35 -20.82
C ARG A 15 -5.12 -0.66 -19.38
N LYS A 16 -4.20 -1.08 -18.50
CA LYS A 16 -4.46 -1.37 -17.09
C LYS A 16 -3.40 -0.73 -16.19
N GLY A 17 -3.83 -0.23 -15.03
CA GLY A 17 -3.02 0.49 -14.06
C GLY A 17 -3.61 1.86 -13.78
N PRO A 18 -3.09 2.63 -12.83
CA PRO A 18 -3.67 3.91 -12.42
C PRO A 18 -3.52 5.05 -13.44
N GLY A 19 -2.71 4.86 -14.49
CA GLY A 19 -2.72 5.73 -15.67
C GLY A 19 -3.91 5.49 -16.61
N TRP A 20 -4.73 4.47 -16.33
CA TRP A 20 -5.89 4.08 -17.13
C TRP A 20 -7.14 3.96 -16.26
N LEU A 21 -8.27 4.39 -16.81
CA LEU A 21 -9.61 4.14 -16.28
C LEU A 21 -10.45 3.42 -17.32
N THR A 22 -11.51 2.75 -16.88
CA THR A 22 -12.53 2.22 -17.79
C THR A 22 -13.83 2.99 -17.56
N VAL A 23 -14.33 3.63 -18.61
CA VAL A 23 -15.61 4.36 -18.61
C VAL A 23 -16.44 3.79 -19.75
N ASP A 24 -17.66 3.32 -19.46
CA ASP A 24 -18.54 2.65 -20.43
C ASP A 24 -17.85 1.56 -21.26
N ARG A 25 -17.08 0.69 -20.57
CA ARG A 25 -16.28 -0.41 -21.17
C ARG A 25 -15.16 0.05 -22.11
N ARG A 26 -14.85 1.35 -22.13
CA ARG A 26 -13.78 1.94 -22.95
C ARG A 26 -12.61 2.35 -22.07
N SER A 27 -11.40 2.09 -22.55
CA SER A 27 -10.18 2.50 -21.84
C SER A 27 -9.90 3.98 -22.06
N ILE A 28 -9.73 4.71 -20.95
CA ILE A 28 -9.46 6.14 -20.90
C ILE A 28 -8.07 6.35 -20.31
N ASN A 29 -7.23 7.10 -21.01
CA ASN A 29 -5.92 7.53 -20.53
C ASN A 29 -6.12 8.71 -19.58
N VAL A 30 -5.80 8.51 -18.30
CA VAL A 30 -6.07 9.48 -17.23
C VAL A 30 -5.37 10.80 -17.48
N PHE A 31 -4.14 10.75 -17.98
CA PHE A 31 -3.24 11.89 -18.10
C PHE A 31 -3.01 12.37 -19.53
N GLY A 32 -3.62 11.71 -20.53
CA GLY A 32 -3.34 11.97 -21.95
C GLY A 32 -1.88 11.71 -22.36
N LEU A 33 -1.12 10.96 -21.55
CA LEU A 33 0.31 10.72 -21.78
C LEU A 33 0.54 9.70 -22.89
N SER A 34 1.62 9.88 -23.66
CA SER A 34 2.04 8.86 -24.62
C SER A 34 2.54 7.59 -23.91
N ARG A 35 2.49 6.44 -24.59
CA ARG A 35 2.95 5.15 -24.06
C ARG A 35 4.36 5.21 -23.46
N ASN A 36 5.28 5.92 -24.12
CA ASN A 36 6.68 6.06 -23.67
C ASN A 36 6.82 6.89 -22.40
N ARG A 37 5.85 7.75 -22.08
CA ARG A 37 5.82 8.53 -20.82
C ARG A 37 5.10 7.81 -19.69
N MET A 38 4.40 6.71 -19.98
CA MET A 38 3.67 5.93 -18.97
C MET A 38 4.38 4.62 -18.60
N ILE A 39 4.95 3.91 -19.58
CA ILE A 39 5.59 2.61 -19.33
C ILE A 39 6.91 2.79 -18.57
N GLY A 40 7.06 2.04 -17.49
CA GLY A 40 8.29 2.04 -16.69
C GLY A 40 8.40 3.22 -15.71
N PHE A 41 7.31 3.97 -15.52
CA PHE A 41 7.20 5.07 -14.57
C PHE A 41 6.08 4.79 -13.56
N SER A 42 6.26 5.22 -12.31
CA SER A 42 5.27 5.08 -11.23
C SER A 42 4.41 6.34 -11.05
N LEU A 43 3.44 6.34 -10.12
CA LEU A 43 2.66 7.55 -9.82
C LEU A 43 3.47 8.65 -9.14
N LEU A 44 4.59 8.29 -8.51
CA LEU A 44 5.57 9.25 -8.01
C LEU A 44 6.54 9.73 -9.10
N THR A 45 6.26 9.52 -10.39
CA THR A 45 7.19 9.99 -11.43
C THR A 45 7.48 11.48 -11.28
N GLY A 46 8.72 11.87 -11.61
CA GLY A 46 9.31 13.13 -11.18
C GLY A 46 8.52 14.38 -11.59
N PRO A 47 8.92 15.55 -11.05
CA PRO A 47 8.18 16.79 -11.18
C PRO A 47 7.85 17.12 -12.63
N GLY A 48 6.59 17.43 -12.88
CA GLY A 48 6.09 17.75 -14.21
C GLY A 48 4.80 18.56 -14.14
N SER A 49 4.18 18.73 -15.31
CA SER A 49 2.91 19.43 -15.45
C SER A 49 1.81 18.45 -15.85
N TYR A 50 1.46 17.55 -14.93
CA TYR A 50 0.43 16.54 -15.17
C TYR A 50 -0.97 17.14 -15.05
N ARG A 51 -1.89 16.68 -15.89
CA ARG A 51 -3.30 17.10 -15.91
C ARG A 51 -4.19 15.88 -16.04
N LEU A 52 -5.40 15.96 -15.50
CA LEU A 52 -6.43 14.92 -15.68
C LEU A 52 -7.16 15.16 -17.01
N GLU A 53 -6.50 14.79 -18.11
CA GLU A 53 -7.00 15.01 -19.47
C GLU A 53 -8.12 14.03 -19.87
N LEU A 54 -8.15 12.83 -19.26
CA LEU A 54 -9.16 11.79 -19.53
C LEU A 54 -9.41 11.54 -21.02
N VAL A 55 -8.35 11.18 -21.76
CA VAL A 55 -8.38 11.01 -23.22
C VAL A 55 -8.77 9.57 -23.58
N PRO A 56 -9.81 9.34 -24.40
CA PRO A 56 -10.13 7.99 -24.86
C PRO A 56 -8.98 7.35 -25.64
N ALA A 57 -8.78 6.04 -25.47
CA ALA A 57 -7.76 5.30 -26.23
C ALA A 57 -8.09 5.20 -27.73
N GLU A 58 -9.36 5.34 -28.11
CA GLU A 58 -9.90 5.19 -29.46
C GLU A 58 -10.61 6.48 -29.86
N GLN A 59 -10.47 6.92 -31.12
CA GLN A 59 -11.09 8.15 -31.60
C GLN A 59 -12.61 8.01 -31.71
N GLY A 60 -13.37 9.08 -31.44
CA GLY A 60 -14.84 9.06 -31.46
C GLY A 60 -15.48 8.31 -30.27
N ALA A 61 -14.68 7.96 -29.27
CA ALA A 61 -15.12 7.26 -28.07
C ALA A 61 -15.61 8.21 -26.95
N GLU A 62 -15.91 9.46 -27.30
CA GLU A 62 -16.56 10.42 -26.41
C GLU A 62 -17.99 9.93 -26.07
N GLY A 63 -18.43 10.21 -24.85
CA GLY A 63 -19.73 9.78 -24.35
C GLY A 63 -20.08 10.57 -23.10
N ASP A 64 -21.38 10.60 -22.77
CA ASP A 64 -21.91 11.47 -21.70
C ASP A 64 -21.25 11.20 -20.34
N ALA A 65 -20.97 9.94 -20.01
CA ALA A 65 -20.29 9.57 -18.76
C ALA A 65 -18.86 10.11 -18.67
N LEU A 66 -18.14 10.12 -19.80
CA LEU A 66 -16.78 10.68 -19.86
C LEU A 66 -16.80 12.21 -19.69
N THR A 67 -17.73 12.88 -20.39
CA THR A 67 -17.94 14.33 -20.27
C THR A 67 -18.30 14.72 -18.84
N LEU A 68 -19.20 13.95 -18.20
CA LEU A 68 -19.54 14.14 -16.79
C LEU A 68 -18.30 13.99 -15.90
N LEU A 69 -17.53 12.91 -16.07
CA LEU A 69 -16.32 12.68 -15.29
C LEU A 69 -15.32 13.84 -15.44
N GLN A 70 -15.07 14.30 -16.67
CA GLN A 70 -14.21 15.45 -16.97
C GLN A 70 -14.65 16.73 -16.23
N ASN A 71 -15.96 16.98 -16.18
CA ASN A 71 -16.51 18.14 -15.47
C ASN A 71 -16.33 18.05 -13.94
N LEU A 72 -16.22 16.85 -13.39
CA LEU A 72 -16.04 16.60 -11.96
C LEU A 72 -14.58 16.64 -11.51
N MET A 73 -13.62 16.52 -12.44
CA MET A 73 -12.19 16.49 -12.13
C MET A 73 -11.67 17.87 -11.72
N PRO A 74 -10.70 17.93 -10.78
CA PRO A 74 -10.01 19.17 -10.47
C PRO A 74 -9.25 19.66 -11.72
N LYS A 75 -9.41 20.95 -12.01
CA LYS A 75 -8.69 21.63 -13.09
C LYS A 75 -7.35 22.14 -12.58
N GLY A 76 -6.32 22.04 -13.39
CA GLY A 76 -5.00 22.55 -13.06
C GLY A 76 -3.88 21.59 -13.44
N GLN A 77 -2.67 21.98 -13.06
CA GLN A 77 -1.48 21.16 -13.21
C GLN A 77 -1.05 20.63 -11.84
N PHE A 78 -0.57 19.40 -11.85
CA PHE A 78 -0.03 18.72 -10.68
C PHE A 78 1.42 18.38 -10.94
N GLU A 79 2.24 18.48 -9.89
CA GLU A 79 3.65 18.15 -9.96
C GLU A 79 3.84 16.66 -10.30
N ARG A 80 2.98 15.78 -9.79
CA ARG A 80 3.08 14.33 -9.95
C ARG A 80 1.71 13.69 -10.26
N PRO A 81 1.68 12.54 -10.94
CA PRO A 81 0.46 11.76 -11.14
C PRO A 81 -0.28 11.40 -9.83
N ALA A 82 0.47 11.05 -8.77
CA ALA A 82 -0.10 10.75 -7.45
C ALA A 82 -0.91 11.92 -6.88
N HIS A 83 -0.37 13.15 -6.96
CA HIS A 83 -1.05 14.36 -6.49
C HIS A 83 -2.36 14.62 -7.25
N ALA A 84 -2.36 14.42 -8.57
CA ALA A 84 -3.56 14.55 -9.39
C ALA A 84 -4.64 13.55 -8.99
N ILE A 85 -4.28 12.27 -8.78
CA ILE A 85 -5.22 11.23 -8.35
C ILE A 85 -5.74 11.51 -6.95
N LYS A 86 -4.87 11.90 -6.01
CA LYS A 86 -5.27 12.27 -4.64
C LYS A 86 -6.24 13.45 -4.66
N ALA A 87 -5.96 14.49 -5.43
CA ALA A 87 -6.86 15.63 -5.61
C ALA A 87 -8.20 15.24 -6.27
N ALA A 88 -8.17 14.35 -7.26
CA ALA A 88 -9.38 13.83 -7.89
C ALA A 88 -10.25 13.06 -6.89
N ASN A 89 -9.66 12.14 -6.13
CA ASN A 89 -10.38 11.35 -5.13
C ASN A 89 -10.99 12.25 -4.04
N LEU A 90 -10.22 13.22 -3.52
CA LEU A 90 -10.72 14.20 -2.55
C LEU A 90 -11.85 15.07 -3.13
N SER A 91 -11.80 15.40 -4.42
CA SER A 91 -12.84 16.18 -5.09
C SER A 91 -14.10 15.37 -5.39
N LEU A 92 -13.96 14.08 -5.67
CA LEU A 92 -15.06 13.16 -5.98
C LEU A 92 -15.76 12.67 -4.73
N TRP A 93 -15.02 12.45 -3.64
CA TRP A 93 -15.55 11.84 -2.43
C TRP A 93 -16.82 12.50 -1.89
N PRO A 94 -16.87 13.81 -1.62
CA PRO A 94 -18.08 14.44 -1.08
C PRO A 94 -19.25 14.42 -2.07
N LYS A 95 -18.98 14.34 -3.38
CA LYS A 95 -20.02 14.27 -4.41
C LYS A 95 -20.67 12.89 -4.49
N LEU A 96 -19.93 11.84 -4.14
CA LEU A 96 -20.40 10.46 -4.18
C LEU A 96 -20.97 10.00 -2.83
N PHE A 97 -20.29 10.36 -1.73
CA PHE A 97 -20.55 9.82 -0.40
C PHE A 97 -21.06 10.86 0.60
N GLY A 98 -21.20 12.13 0.19
CA GLY A 98 -21.60 13.23 1.07
C GLY A 98 -20.51 13.60 2.07
N ASP A 99 -20.91 14.27 3.15
CA ASP A 99 -20.04 14.82 4.20
C ASP A 99 -20.11 14.04 5.53
N ARG A 100 -20.88 12.94 5.56
CA ARG A 100 -21.11 12.15 6.78
C ARG A 100 -19.85 11.50 7.35
N PHE A 101 -18.83 11.24 6.52
CA PHE A 101 -17.53 10.74 6.98
C PHE A 101 -16.40 11.34 6.16
N ALA A 102 -15.36 11.76 6.87
CA ALA A 102 -14.17 12.35 6.27
C ALA A 102 -13.35 11.30 5.51
N PHE A 103 -12.89 11.69 4.32
CA PHE A 103 -11.93 10.92 3.55
C PHE A 103 -10.53 11.48 3.72
N LEU A 104 -9.70 10.73 4.42
CA LEU A 104 -8.27 10.96 4.46
C LEU A 104 -7.58 9.95 3.56
N GLN A 105 -6.97 10.42 2.48
CA GLN A 105 -6.07 9.62 1.66
C GLN A 105 -4.63 9.98 2.02
N ILE A 106 -3.83 8.97 2.31
CA ILE A 106 -2.37 9.07 2.47
C ILE A 106 -1.68 8.27 1.37
N ASP A 107 -0.46 8.65 1.01
CA ASP A 107 0.37 7.97 0.02
C ASP A 107 1.82 7.82 0.51
N ASP A 108 2.70 7.35 -0.37
CA ASP A 108 4.11 7.08 -0.07
C ASP A 108 4.91 8.36 0.30
N GLU A 109 4.51 9.55 -0.16
CA GLU A 109 5.15 10.82 0.23
C GLU A 109 4.69 11.25 1.62
N ASP A 110 3.39 11.14 1.93
CA ASP A 110 2.90 11.38 3.31
C ASP A 110 3.56 10.41 4.29
N MET A 111 3.81 9.17 3.86
CA MET A 111 4.52 8.18 4.67
C MET A 111 6.00 8.50 4.84
N ALA A 112 6.65 9.04 3.81
CA ALA A 112 8.01 9.53 3.93
C ALA A 112 8.09 10.71 4.93
N ASP A 113 7.10 11.60 4.93
CA ASP A 113 6.99 12.70 5.89
C ASP A 113 6.78 12.16 7.32
N LEU A 114 5.83 11.26 7.52
CA LEU A 114 5.56 10.67 8.84
C LEU A 114 6.79 9.91 9.40
N VAL A 115 7.50 9.16 8.55
CA VAL A 115 8.76 8.51 8.95
C VAL A 115 9.81 9.56 9.27
N GLY A 116 9.92 10.64 8.47
CA GLY A 116 10.82 11.75 8.72
C GLY A 116 10.56 12.43 10.07
N ASP A 117 9.30 12.67 10.41
CA ASP A 117 8.88 13.24 11.71
C ASP A 117 9.31 12.34 12.86
N HIS A 118 9.00 11.04 12.78
CA HIS A 118 9.47 10.07 13.79
C HIS A 118 11.01 10.08 13.90
N LEU A 119 11.73 10.12 12.79
CA LEU A 119 13.20 10.10 12.83
C LEU A 119 13.82 11.42 13.30
N SER A 120 13.08 12.53 13.24
CA SER A 120 13.54 13.82 13.74
C SER A 120 13.45 13.91 15.27
N GLU A 121 12.45 13.26 15.86
CA GLU A 121 12.26 13.16 17.31
C GLU A 121 13.22 12.14 17.95
N GLU A 122 14.12 12.59 18.82
CA GLU A 122 15.18 11.74 19.40
C GLU A 122 14.62 10.59 20.25
N ASP A 123 13.54 10.86 20.98
CA ASP A 123 12.88 9.91 21.87
C ASP A 123 11.88 9.00 21.15
N SER A 124 11.70 9.16 19.83
CA SER A 124 10.81 8.28 19.09
C SER A 124 11.35 6.86 19.08
N TRP A 125 10.43 5.90 19.24
CA TRP A 125 10.81 4.48 19.21
C TRP A 125 11.50 4.12 17.89
N LEU A 126 11.03 4.65 16.76
CA LEU A 126 11.59 4.35 15.45
C LEU A 126 13.06 4.79 15.36
N ARG A 127 13.39 6.02 15.79
CA ARG A 127 14.77 6.49 15.80
C ARG A 127 15.62 5.69 16.77
N ALA A 128 15.23 5.68 18.04
CA ALA A 128 16.02 5.11 19.13
C ALA A 128 16.28 3.61 18.95
N ARG A 129 15.30 2.85 18.42
CA ARG A 129 15.41 1.39 18.31
C ARG A 129 15.86 0.91 16.94
N LEU A 130 15.40 1.54 15.85
CA LEU A 130 15.72 1.05 14.51
C LEU A 130 17.04 1.62 13.98
N LEU A 131 17.29 2.93 14.14
CA LEU A 131 18.44 3.61 13.54
C LEU A 131 19.62 3.74 14.50
N ASP A 132 19.39 4.24 15.72
CA ASP A 132 20.48 4.51 16.67
C ASP A 132 21.06 3.22 17.29
N HIS A 133 20.30 2.13 17.24
CA HIS A 133 20.70 0.81 17.70
C HIS A 133 20.54 -0.23 16.57
N PRO A 134 21.49 -0.30 15.62
CA PRO A 134 21.33 -1.05 14.37
C PRO A 134 21.15 -2.57 14.54
N LYS A 135 21.36 -3.11 15.75
CA LYS A 135 21.13 -4.53 16.06
C LYS A 135 19.70 -4.94 15.74
N LEU A 136 18.70 -4.12 16.07
CA LEU A 136 17.30 -4.44 15.76
C LEU A 136 17.06 -4.48 14.24
N ALA A 137 17.54 -3.47 13.52
CA ALA A 137 17.44 -3.43 12.06
C ALA A 137 18.07 -4.67 11.40
N MET A 138 19.25 -5.09 11.86
CA MET A 138 19.92 -6.31 11.36
C MET A 138 19.11 -7.57 11.69
N ASN A 139 18.58 -7.67 12.91
CA ASN A 139 17.74 -8.80 13.30
C ASN A 139 16.47 -8.88 12.45
N ILE A 140 15.78 -7.75 12.19
CA ILE A 140 14.60 -7.71 11.32
C ILE A 140 14.94 -8.28 9.93
N LEU A 141 16.03 -7.81 9.33
CA LEU A 141 16.45 -8.28 8.00
C LEU A 141 16.79 -9.78 8.00
N ALA A 142 17.45 -10.28 9.07
CA ALA A 142 17.76 -11.69 9.22
C ALA A 142 16.51 -12.56 9.41
N GLU A 143 15.51 -12.09 10.16
CA GLU A 143 14.23 -12.81 10.32
C GLU A 143 13.43 -12.84 9.02
N ILE A 144 13.45 -11.76 8.22
CA ILE A 144 12.84 -11.77 6.87
C ILE A 144 13.52 -12.83 5.98
N ASP A 145 14.86 -12.93 6.01
CA ASP A 145 15.58 -13.92 5.20
C ASP A 145 15.18 -15.36 5.57
N LYS A 146 14.89 -15.64 6.85
CA LYS A 146 14.42 -16.96 7.30
C LYS A 146 13.05 -17.34 6.74
N LEU A 147 12.22 -16.36 6.40
CA LEU A 147 10.89 -16.57 5.81
C LEU A 147 10.94 -16.86 4.29
N ALA A 148 12.10 -16.79 3.64
CA ALA A 148 12.21 -16.98 2.19
C ALA A 148 11.77 -18.37 1.69
N GLY A 149 11.65 -19.37 2.58
CA GLY A 149 11.22 -20.74 2.26
C GLY A 149 9.70 -20.89 2.13
N PRO A 150 9.00 -21.58 3.07
CA PRO A 150 7.55 -21.81 2.99
C PRO A 150 6.72 -20.54 2.81
N TRP A 151 7.20 -19.40 3.30
CA TRP A 151 6.52 -18.10 3.17
C TRP A 151 6.99 -17.27 1.97
N GLY A 152 7.89 -17.83 1.15
CA GLY A 152 8.41 -17.20 -0.05
C GLY A 152 7.28 -16.74 -0.98
N GLY A 153 7.29 -15.45 -1.30
CA GLY A 153 6.26 -14.78 -2.10
C GLY A 153 5.28 -13.91 -1.29
N TRP A 154 5.11 -14.18 0.01
CA TRP A 154 4.22 -13.41 0.88
C TRP A 154 4.93 -12.23 1.55
N LEU A 155 6.13 -12.44 2.08
CA LEU A 155 6.97 -11.38 2.64
C LEU A 155 8.39 -11.46 2.04
N ALA A 156 8.61 -10.77 0.93
CA ALA A 156 9.89 -10.78 0.23
C ALA A 156 10.78 -9.59 0.60
N ARG A 157 12.09 -9.83 0.75
CA ARG A 157 13.11 -8.80 0.99
C ARG A 157 13.51 -8.05 -0.28
N GLY A 158 12.56 -7.30 -0.86
CA GLY A 158 12.78 -6.52 -2.09
C GLY A 158 13.81 -5.39 -1.93
N THR A 159 13.83 -4.75 -0.75
CA THR A 159 14.78 -3.69 -0.36
C THR A 159 14.94 -3.68 1.15
N ASP A 160 16.04 -3.12 1.65
CA ASP A 160 16.29 -2.98 3.08
C ASP A 160 15.77 -1.63 3.56
N PHE A 161 14.61 -1.65 4.21
CA PHE A 161 13.90 -0.52 4.81
C PHE A 161 13.43 0.60 3.86
N PHE A 162 14.25 1.04 2.92
CA PHE A 162 13.96 2.14 2.00
C PHE A 162 14.20 1.73 0.56
N TRP A 163 13.38 2.24 -0.36
CA TRP A 163 13.66 2.25 -1.78
C TRP A 163 14.40 3.54 -2.13
N PHE A 164 15.41 3.46 -2.98
CA PHE A 164 15.92 4.65 -3.66
C PHE A 164 15.00 4.97 -4.83
N TYR A 165 14.67 6.24 -4.98
CA TYR A 165 13.74 6.72 -5.96
C TYR A 165 14.43 7.70 -6.89
N GLU A 166 14.55 7.31 -8.15
CA GLU A 166 15.24 8.10 -9.17
C GLU A 166 14.42 8.08 -10.47
N ASN A 167 14.11 9.26 -11.01
CA ASN A 167 13.45 9.42 -12.30
C ASN A 167 12.17 8.57 -12.46
N GLY A 168 11.38 8.48 -11.40
CA GLY A 168 10.11 7.76 -11.45
C GLY A 168 10.19 6.25 -11.20
N ARG A 169 11.36 5.75 -10.81
CA ARG A 169 11.65 4.34 -10.63
C ARG A 169 12.14 4.07 -9.21
N ARG A 170 11.67 2.95 -8.66
CA ARG A 170 12.21 2.39 -7.42
C ARG A 170 13.40 1.50 -7.73
N LEU A 171 14.47 1.72 -6.99
CA LEU A 171 15.71 0.98 -7.05
C LEU A 171 15.96 0.34 -5.68
N PRO A 172 16.23 -0.97 -5.61
CA PRO A 172 16.43 -1.66 -4.35
C PRO A 172 17.76 -1.25 -3.70
N LEU A 173 17.71 -1.09 -2.38
CA LEU A 173 18.85 -0.80 -1.53
C LEU A 173 19.15 -1.99 -0.61
N ARG A 174 20.42 -2.15 -0.27
CA ARG A 174 20.89 -3.08 0.76
C ARG A 174 21.64 -2.35 1.86
N LEU A 175 21.38 -2.73 3.09
CA LEU A 175 22.07 -2.20 4.26
C LEU A 175 23.36 -3.00 4.48
N VAL A 176 24.51 -2.37 4.27
CA VAL A 176 25.83 -2.99 4.41
C VAL A 176 26.72 -2.06 5.20
N GLY A 177 27.21 -2.52 6.37
CA GLY A 177 28.14 -1.73 7.18
C GLY A 177 27.60 -0.36 7.64
N GLY A 178 26.28 -0.24 7.85
CA GLY A 178 25.64 1.03 8.20
C GLY A 178 25.34 1.95 7.01
N GLU A 179 25.51 1.47 5.78
CA GLU A 179 25.28 2.22 4.55
C GLU A 179 24.15 1.59 3.73
N LEU A 180 23.28 2.42 3.15
CA LEU A 180 22.32 1.97 2.13
C LEU A 180 22.99 2.04 0.75
N ILE A 181 23.13 0.87 0.12
CA ILE A 181 23.83 0.69 -1.14
C ILE A 181 22.84 0.28 -2.24
N ASN A 182 22.89 0.97 -3.38
CA ASN A 182 22.15 0.57 -4.57
C ASN A 182 22.67 -0.77 -5.10
N VAL A 183 21.78 -1.75 -5.24
CA VAL A 183 22.15 -3.12 -5.64
C VAL A 183 22.80 -3.17 -7.03
N ALA A 184 22.29 -2.39 -7.98
CA ALA A 184 22.71 -2.45 -9.37
C ALA A 184 24.06 -1.75 -9.59
N THR A 185 24.21 -0.54 -9.05
CA THR A 185 25.40 0.31 -9.28
C THR A 185 26.48 0.12 -8.21
N ARG A 186 26.15 -0.52 -7.08
CA ARG A 186 27.01 -0.64 -5.89
C ARG A 186 27.42 0.71 -5.29
N THR A 187 26.70 1.77 -5.60
CA THR A 187 26.96 3.10 -5.06
C THR A 187 26.26 3.28 -3.71
N LYS A 188 26.94 3.96 -2.79
CA LYS A 188 26.34 4.44 -1.54
C LYS A 188 25.30 5.51 -1.86
N VAL A 189 24.12 5.38 -1.27
CA VAL A 189 23.01 6.34 -1.40
C VAL A 189 22.90 7.21 -0.16
N ALA A 190 22.92 6.60 1.02
CA ALA A 190 22.82 7.31 2.30
C ALA A 190 23.42 6.47 3.44
N ARG A 191 23.86 7.12 4.53
CA ARG A 191 24.11 6.38 5.78
C ARG A 191 22.77 5.98 6.39
N PHE A 192 22.74 4.82 7.03
CA PHE A 192 21.60 4.38 7.83
C PHE A 192 21.64 5.05 9.21
N ALA A 193 21.50 6.37 9.22
CA ALA A 193 21.53 7.24 10.39
C ALA A 193 20.48 8.34 10.24
N ALA A 194 19.87 8.76 11.35
CA ALA A 194 18.69 9.63 11.31
C ALA A 194 18.87 10.91 10.47
N PRO A 195 19.97 11.70 10.60
CA PRO A 195 20.14 12.92 9.82
C PRO A 195 20.14 12.68 8.30
N ASP A 196 20.90 11.68 7.84
CA ASP A 196 21.00 11.33 6.42
C ASP A 196 19.67 10.78 5.89
N ILE A 197 18.97 9.95 6.66
CA ILE A 197 17.68 9.39 6.22
C ILE A 197 16.61 10.48 6.16
N VAL A 198 16.52 11.35 7.16
CA VAL A 198 15.57 12.48 7.18
C VAL A 198 15.79 13.40 5.98
N GLU A 199 17.04 13.76 5.66
CA GLU A 199 17.36 14.58 4.49
C GLU A 199 16.87 13.93 3.19
N GLN A 200 17.09 12.62 3.03
CA GLN A 200 16.71 11.91 1.80
C GLN A 200 15.21 11.60 1.70
N LEU A 201 14.49 11.53 2.83
CA LEU A 201 13.03 11.49 2.84
C LEU A 201 12.45 12.85 2.44
N ALA A 202 12.99 13.93 2.99
CA ALA A 202 12.57 15.30 2.69
C ALA A 202 12.79 15.67 1.21
N ASN A 203 13.89 15.22 0.60
CA ASN A 203 14.17 15.45 -0.82
C ASN A 203 13.48 14.45 -1.78
N ARG A 204 12.64 13.54 -1.24
CA ARG A 204 11.86 12.53 -1.98
C ARG A 204 12.70 11.50 -2.75
N SER A 205 13.96 11.31 -2.38
CA SER A 205 14.83 10.29 -2.99
C SER A 205 14.79 8.95 -2.26
N LEU A 206 14.38 8.92 -0.98
CA LEU A 206 14.04 7.69 -0.28
C LEU A 206 12.53 7.58 -0.08
N VAL A 207 12.03 6.35 -0.23
CA VAL A 207 10.64 5.99 0.09
C VAL A 207 10.65 4.80 1.04
N PRO A 208 9.95 4.85 2.18
CA PRO A 208 9.83 3.71 3.09
C PRO A 208 9.30 2.47 2.37
N ASN A 209 9.80 1.28 2.73
CA ASN A 209 9.25 0.03 2.25
C ASN A 209 7.94 -0.32 2.98
N LEU A 210 7.25 -1.34 2.50
CA LEU A 210 5.97 -1.77 3.06
C LEU A 210 6.06 -2.15 4.55
N PHE A 211 7.18 -2.74 4.98
CA PHE A 211 7.39 -3.08 6.39
C PHE A 211 7.45 -1.83 7.28
N LEU A 212 8.27 -0.83 6.91
CA LEU A 212 8.35 0.44 7.66
C LEU A 212 7.00 1.15 7.71
N MET A 213 6.27 1.08 6.60
CA MET A 213 4.94 1.64 6.51
C MET A 213 3.98 1.03 7.54
N PHE A 214 3.85 -0.30 7.59
CA PHE A 214 3.01 -0.96 8.59
C PHE A 214 3.53 -0.79 10.00
N LEU A 215 4.86 -0.75 10.18
CA LEU A 215 5.48 -0.48 11.47
C LEU A 215 4.98 0.84 12.06
N VAL A 216 5.04 1.91 11.28
CA VAL A 216 4.70 3.26 11.73
C VAL A 216 3.20 3.53 11.71
N LEU A 217 2.43 2.98 10.77
CA LEU A 217 0.99 3.24 10.70
C LEU A 217 0.17 2.36 11.63
N SER A 218 0.54 1.09 11.79
CA SER A 218 -0.37 0.07 12.31
C SER A 218 0.20 -0.67 13.52
N ILE A 219 1.47 -1.07 13.47
CA ILE A 219 2.07 -1.90 14.51
C ILE A 219 2.39 -1.08 15.76
N LEU A 220 3.17 0.00 15.63
CA LEU A 220 3.54 0.83 16.78
C LEU A 220 2.34 1.60 17.37
N PRO A 221 1.46 2.23 16.57
CA PRO A 221 0.31 2.95 17.14
C PRO A 221 -0.88 2.06 17.50
N GLY A 222 -0.86 0.77 17.12
CA GLY A 222 -1.97 -0.15 17.31
C GLY A 222 -3.20 0.11 16.41
N VAL A 223 -3.07 0.93 15.37
CA VAL A 223 -4.15 1.18 14.40
C VAL A 223 -4.39 -0.08 13.56
N ARG A 224 -5.65 -0.49 13.40
CA ARG A 224 -5.99 -1.66 12.59
C ARG A 224 -5.88 -1.33 11.10
N ALA A 225 -5.02 -2.05 10.41
CA ALA A 225 -4.97 -1.99 8.97
C ALA A 225 -6.06 -2.86 8.34
N LEU A 226 -6.80 -2.30 7.38
CA LEU A 226 -7.71 -3.04 6.51
C LEU A 226 -7.15 -3.00 5.08
N GLY A 227 -6.80 -4.16 4.53
CA GLY A 227 -6.22 -4.23 3.20
C GLY A 227 -6.82 -5.30 2.30
N GLY A 228 -6.12 -5.50 1.19
CA GLY A 228 -6.48 -6.48 0.17
C GLY A 228 -6.27 -7.91 0.63
N SER A 229 -6.62 -8.84 -0.25
CA SER A 229 -6.62 -10.28 0.03
C SER A 229 -5.29 -10.83 0.51
N HIS A 230 -4.13 -10.28 0.13
CA HIS A 230 -2.85 -10.83 0.60
C HIS A 230 -2.44 -10.35 2.00
N GLN A 231 -3.08 -9.30 2.54
CA GLN A 231 -2.73 -8.73 3.85
C GLN A 231 -2.84 -9.72 5.02
N PRO A 232 -3.85 -10.60 5.11
CA PRO A 232 -3.94 -11.68 6.10
C PRO A 232 -2.73 -12.60 6.20
N VAL A 233 -1.84 -12.61 5.21
CA VAL A 233 -0.64 -13.44 5.24
C VAL A 233 0.58 -12.59 5.52
N TYR A 234 0.83 -11.54 4.74
CA TYR A 234 2.08 -10.79 4.90
C TYR A 234 2.12 -9.92 6.17
N PHE A 235 0.98 -9.39 6.63
CA PHE A 235 0.97 -8.50 7.80
C PHE A 235 1.27 -9.24 9.10
N PRO A 236 0.69 -10.43 9.34
CA PRO A 236 1.10 -11.30 10.46
C PRO A 236 2.58 -11.67 10.40
N LEU A 237 3.11 -11.96 9.20
CA LEU A 237 4.55 -12.22 9.03
C LEU A 237 5.42 -11.01 9.40
N MET A 238 4.99 -9.78 9.09
CA MET A 238 5.71 -8.57 9.51
C MET A 238 5.72 -8.42 11.04
N ARG A 239 4.59 -8.69 11.69
CA ARG A 239 4.47 -8.66 13.16
C ARG A 239 5.35 -9.72 13.81
N TYR A 240 5.32 -10.95 13.27
CA TYR A 240 6.19 -12.05 13.69
C TYR A 240 7.67 -11.67 13.57
N VAL A 241 8.09 -11.15 12.41
CA VAL A 241 9.47 -10.68 12.18
C VAL A 241 9.90 -9.66 13.23
N LEU A 242 9.05 -8.67 13.50
CA LEU A 242 9.36 -7.66 14.51
C LEU A 242 9.48 -8.29 15.90
N TYR A 243 8.53 -9.14 16.29
CA TYR A 243 8.55 -9.84 17.58
C TYR A 243 9.86 -10.62 17.77
N ARG A 244 10.24 -11.44 16.78
CA ARG A 244 11.47 -12.26 16.82
C ARG A 244 12.73 -11.39 16.85
N ALA A 245 12.74 -10.29 16.11
CA ALA A 245 13.86 -9.37 16.09
C ALA A 245 14.06 -8.65 17.44
N LEU A 246 12.97 -8.27 18.10
CA LEU A 246 12.98 -7.70 19.46
C LEU A 246 13.43 -8.72 20.49
N GLU A 247 12.96 -9.97 20.39
CA GLU A 247 13.38 -11.08 21.25
C GLU A 247 14.90 -11.28 21.16
N ALA A 248 15.46 -11.35 19.95
CA ALA A 248 16.90 -11.48 19.72
C ALA A 248 17.70 -10.23 20.14
N ALA A 249 17.08 -9.05 20.13
CA ALA A 249 17.70 -7.83 20.61
C ALA A 249 17.77 -7.77 22.15
N GLY A 250 16.88 -8.49 22.85
CA GLY A 250 16.75 -8.46 24.32
C GLY A 250 16.05 -7.22 24.85
N GLY A 251 15.29 -6.51 23.98
CA GLY A 251 14.67 -5.21 24.29
C GLY A 251 13.14 -5.23 24.22
N ASP A 252 12.55 -4.09 24.60
CA ASP A 252 11.14 -3.72 24.43
C ASP A 252 10.14 -4.83 24.78
N SER A 253 10.20 -5.32 26.04
CA SER A 253 9.28 -6.35 26.56
C SER A 253 7.81 -5.98 26.39
N ASP A 254 7.47 -4.71 26.57
CA ASP A 254 6.10 -4.23 26.54
C ASP A 254 5.53 -4.28 25.11
N LEU A 255 6.33 -3.88 24.11
CA LEU A 255 5.96 -4.01 22.71
C LEU A 255 5.85 -5.49 22.29
N ARG A 256 6.77 -6.34 22.75
CA ARG A 256 6.67 -7.79 22.50
C ARG A 256 5.42 -8.40 23.10
N HIS A 257 5.08 -8.00 24.33
CA HIS A 257 3.86 -8.44 24.99
C HIS A 257 2.63 -7.98 24.22
N ALA A 258 2.56 -6.70 23.86
CA ALA A 258 1.46 -6.15 23.06
C ALA A 258 1.31 -6.85 21.71
N LEU A 259 2.40 -7.20 21.02
CA LEU A 259 2.34 -7.95 19.77
C LEU A 259 1.75 -9.36 19.94
N ALA A 260 2.06 -10.03 21.05
CA ALA A 260 1.68 -11.40 21.34
C ALA A 260 0.27 -11.56 21.93
N THR A 261 -0.32 -10.49 22.47
CA THR A 261 -1.66 -10.50 23.09
C THR A 261 -2.70 -9.71 22.29
N ASP A 262 -2.33 -9.23 21.10
CA ASP A 262 -3.23 -8.51 20.21
C ASP A 262 -4.04 -9.49 19.35
N ASP A 263 -5.25 -9.79 19.82
CA ASP A 263 -6.14 -10.81 19.24
C ASP A 263 -6.71 -10.44 17.86
N ILE A 264 -6.70 -9.16 17.48
CA ILE A 264 -7.25 -8.68 16.20
C ILE A 264 -6.31 -7.60 15.64
N PRO A 265 -5.12 -7.97 15.17
CA PRO A 265 -4.08 -7.01 14.82
C PRO A 265 -4.38 -6.25 13.54
N GLY A 266 -5.20 -6.84 12.67
CA GLY A 266 -5.62 -6.24 11.42
C GLY A 266 -6.92 -6.85 10.92
N ALA A 267 -7.37 -6.37 9.78
CA ALA A 267 -8.53 -6.87 9.08
C ALA A 267 -8.22 -6.96 7.57
N TRP A 268 -9.08 -7.64 6.83
CA TRP A 268 -8.98 -7.77 5.37
C TRP A 268 -10.36 -7.67 4.76
N GLY A 269 -10.44 -7.16 3.54
CA GLY A 269 -11.75 -6.97 2.87
C GLY A 269 -11.78 -5.82 1.87
N HIS A 270 -10.64 -5.18 1.59
CA HIS A 270 -10.58 -4.18 0.52
C HIS A 270 -10.92 -4.85 -0.84
N ARG A 271 -12.08 -4.48 -1.40
CA ARG A 271 -12.68 -4.98 -2.65
C ARG A 271 -13.37 -6.35 -2.58
N VAL A 272 -13.79 -6.79 -1.40
CA VAL A 272 -14.57 -8.04 -1.25
C VAL A 272 -15.86 -7.71 -0.50
N ILE A 273 -16.91 -7.40 -1.25
CA ILE A 273 -18.28 -7.45 -0.76
C ILE A 273 -18.96 -8.51 -1.61
N GLU A 274 -19.28 -9.66 -1.02
CA GLU A 274 -20.04 -10.70 -1.69
C GLU A 274 -21.52 -10.47 -1.43
N CYS A 275 -22.23 -10.02 -2.46
CA CYS A 275 -23.65 -9.77 -2.40
C CYS A 275 -24.32 -10.17 -3.71
N ASP A 276 -25.60 -10.58 -3.63
CA ASP A 276 -26.35 -11.08 -4.79
C ASP A 276 -26.54 -10.04 -5.91
N VAL A 277 -26.40 -8.75 -5.59
CA VAL A 277 -26.51 -7.63 -6.52
C VAL A 277 -25.31 -6.71 -6.33
N ASP A 278 -24.64 -6.31 -7.41
CA ASP A 278 -23.56 -5.33 -7.37
C ASP A 278 -24.07 -4.04 -6.71
N PRO A 279 -23.46 -3.55 -5.60
CA PRO A 279 -23.90 -2.33 -4.94
C PRO A 279 -23.96 -1.14 -5.89
N PHE A 280 -23.06 -1.04 -6.88
CA PHE A 280 -23.08 0.05 -7.86
C PHE A 280 -24.18 -0.10 -8.91
N GLU A 281 -24.65 -1.31 -9.21
CA GLU A 281 -25.85 -1.49 -10.05
C GLU A 281 -27.12 -0.99 -9.37
N LEU A 282 -27.19 -1.05 -8.03
CA LEU A 282 -28.30 -0.48 -7.26
C LEU A 282 -28.36 1.05 -7.39
N ILE A 283 -27.21 1.72 -7.42
CA ILE A 283 -27.13 3.18 -7.62
C ILE A 283 -27.50 3.55 -9.07
N ARG A 284 -27.01 2.78 -10.04
CA ARG A 284 -27.21 3.05 -11.49
C ARG A 284 -28.65 2.90 -11.94
N ASN A 285 -29.43 2.05 -11.28
CA ASN A 285 -30.86 1.94 -11.51
C ASN A 285 -31.55 3.02 -10.67
N GLU A 286 -31.53 4.26 -11.18
CA GLU A 286 -31.89 5.57 -10.56
C GLU A 286 -33.28 5.67 -9.87
N ARG A 287 -34.00 4.56 -9.64
CA ARG A 287 -35.36 4.56 -9.10
C ARG A 287 -35.50 4.03 -7.67
N THR A 288 -34.45 3.50 -7.03
CA THR A 288 -34.64 2.77 -5.76
C THR A 288 -33.56 2.91 -4.68
N CYS A 289 -32.38 3.47 -4.93
CA CYS A 289 -31.28 3.43 -3.97
C CYS A 289 -30.30 4.62 -4.15
N GLU A 290 -30.14 5.44 -3.12
CA GLU A 290 -29.07 6.46 -3.03
C GLU A 290 -27.77 5.84 -2.48
N THR A 291 -26.63 6.53 -2.64
CA THR A 291 -25.36 6.06 -2.03
C THR A 291 -25.47 5.92 -0.50
N SER A 292 -26.29 6.76 0.13
CA SER A 292 -26.63 6.72 1.56
C SER A 292 -27.24 5.38 1.98
N ASP A 293 -28.13 4.83 1.17
CA ASP A 293 -28.80 3.54 1.41
C ASP A 293 -27.80 2.38 1.39
N ILE A 294 -26.81 2.42 0.50
CA ILE A 294 -25.73 1.42 0.45
C ILE A 294 -24.85 1.50 1.69
N ILE A 295 -24.48 2.72 2.09
CA ILE A 295 -23.71 2.93 3.33
C ILE A 295 -24.48 2.36 4.52
N ASP A 296 -25.78 2.68 4.65
CA ASP A 296 -26.59 2.22 5.77
C ASP A 296 -26.82 0.71 5.75
N ARG A 297 -26.91 0.09 4.56
CA ARG A 297 -26.98 -1.38 4.39
C ARG A 297 -25.73 -2.09 4.93
N PHE A 298 -24.54 -1.59 4.61
CA PHE A 298 -23.29 -2.27 4.98
C PHE A 298 -22.69 -1.80 6.31
N ARG A 299 -23.11 -0.65 6.86
CA ARG A 299 -22.52 -0.06 8.07
C ARG A 299 -22.47 -1.02 9.26
N ASN A 300 -23.54 -1.80 9.46
CA ASN A 300 -23.66 -2.69 10.63
C ASN A 300 -23.35 -4.15 10.30
N MET A 301 -22.94 -4.44 9.06
CA MET A 301 -22.61 -5.80 8.64
C MET A 301 -21.20 -6.14 9.13
N PRO A 302 -21.00 -7.25 9.88
CA PRO A 302 -19.68 -7.74 10.21
C PRO A 302 -18.88 -8.01 8.93
N LEU A 303 -17.58 -7.69 8.95
CA LEU A 303 -16.71 -7.89 7.80
C LEU A 303 -16.67 -9.35 7.32
N THR A 304 -16.74 -10.30 8.27
CA THR A 304 -16.82 -11.73 7.99
C THR A 304 -18.08 -12.12 7.22
N GLU A 305 -19.20 -11.41 7.45
CA GLU A 305 -20.44 -11.60 6.71
C GLU A 305 -20.37 -10.92 5.34
N ALA A 306 -19.87 -9.68 5.29
CA ALA A 306 -19.75 -8.90 4.06
C ALA A 306 -18.86 -9.56 3.01
N CYS A 307 -17.80 -10.26 3.43
CA CYS A 307 -16.88 -10.92 2.51
C CYS A 307 -17.40 -12.26 1.96
N GLY A 308 -18.47 -12.83 2.52
CA GLY A 308 -19.08 -14.08 2.07
C GLY A 308 -18.14 -15.29 2.02
N ARG A 309 -18.25 -16.06 0.93
CA ARG A 309 -17.51 -17.31 0.69
C ARG A 309 -16.17 -17.08 -0.01
N MET A 310 -15.91 -15.86 -0.48
CA MET A 310 -14.65 -15.46 -1.13
C MET A 310 -14.28 -16.30 -2.35
N THR A 311 -15.27 -16.70 -3.13
CA THR A 311 -15.09 -17.58 -4.30
C THR A 311 -14.12 -17.02 -5.34
N SER A 312 -13.92 -15.69 -5.36
CA SER A 312 -12.97 -15.00 -6.23
C SER A 312 -11.49 -15.34 -5.98
N PHE A 313 -11.12 -15.86 -4.80
CA PHE A 313 -9.73 -16.26 -4.52
C PHE A 313 -9.39 -17.69 -4.92
N VAL A 314 -10.39 -18.52 -5.25
CA VAL A 314 -10.16 -19.92 -5.63
C VAL A 314 -9.30 -20.05 -6.89
N SER A 315 -9.33 -19.04 -7.77
CA SER A 315 -8.52 -18.97 -8.99
C SER A 315 -7.20 -18.19 -8.83
N ASP A 316 -6.93 -17.60 -7.66
CA ASP A 316 -5.69 -16.85 -7.44
C ASP A 316 -4.52 -17.80 -7.21
N THR A 317 -3.45 -17.63 -7.98
CA THR A 317 -2.29 -18.53 -7.96
C THR A 317 -1.55 -18.53 -6.63
N SER A 318 -1.50 -17.40 -5.93
CA SER A 318 -0.80 -17.28 -4.65
C SER A 318 -1.56 -18.06 -3.57
N TRP A 319 -2.88 -17.94 -3.57
CA TRP A 319 -3.75 -18.68 -2.67
C TRP A 319 -3.81 -20.18 -2.96
N GLN A 320 -3.83 -20.58 -4.24
CA GLN A 320 -3.72 -21.98 -4.63
C GLN A 320 -2.40 -22.60 -4.17
N GLU A 321 -1.30 -21.87 -4.31
CA GLU A 321 0.02 -22.31 -3.85
C GLU A 321 0.09 -22.42 -2.31
N LEU A 322 -0.47 -21.46 -1.58
CA LEU A 322 -0.59 -21.56 -0.12
C LEU A 322 -1.43 -22.76 0.30
N HIS A 323 -2.57 -22.99 -0.36
CA HIS A 323 -3.41 -24.15 -0.12
C HIS A 323 -2.65 -25.47 -0.37
N ARG A 324 -1.88 -25.55 -1.46
CA ARG A 324 -1.03 -26.71 -1.76
C ARG A 324 0.01 -26.93 -0.65
N ARG A 325 0.70 -25.88 -0.19
CA ARG A 325 1.68 -25.96 0.90
C ARG A 325 1.06 -26.42 2.22
N LEU A 326 -0.17 -26.02 2.52
CA LEU A 326 -0.93 -26.50 3.68
C LEU A 326 -1.29 -27.98 3.56
N GLN A 327 -1.74 -28.43 2.37
CA GLN A 327 -2.05 -29.85 2.12
C GLN A 327 -0.81 -30.75 2.25
N GLU A 328 0.34 -30.26 1.79
CA GLU A 328 1.63 -30.96 1.88
C GLU A 328 2.30 -30.82 3.25
N GLN A 329 1.69 -30.10 4.20
CA GLN A 329 2.24 -29.82 5.53
C GLN A 329 3.60 -29.10 5.51
N VAL A 330 3.90 -28.38 4.42
CA VAL A 330 5.07 -27.49 4.32
C VAL A 330 4.86 -26.24 5.18
N ILE A 331 3.60 -25.81 5.32
CA ILE A 331 3.10 -24.84 6.29
C ILE A 331 2.01 -25.55 7.08
N THR A 332 1.92 -25.30 8.38
CA THR A 332 0.85 -25.85 9.23
C THR A 332 0.09 -24.73 9.92
N THR A 333 -1.15 -25.00 10.34
CA THR A 333 -1.93 -24.05 11.16
C THR A 333 -1.37 -23.87 12.57
N ALA A 334 -0.37 -24.68 12.95
CA ALA A 334 0.34 -24.58 14.22
C ALA A 334 1.66 -23.79 14.11
N ASP A 335 2.03 -23.33 12.90
CA ASP A 335 3.23 -22.53 12.68
C ASP A 335 3.14 -21.22 13.48
N THR A 336 4.25 -20.82 14.10
CA THR A 336 4.26 -19.72 15.09
C THR A 336 3.96 -18.36 14.46
N GLU A 337 4.15 -18.23 13.14
CA GLU A 337 3.79 -17.07 12.35
C GLU A 337 2.29 -16.77 12.42
N TRP A 338 1.43 -17.80 12.49
CA TRP A 338 -0.03 -17.63 12.58
C TRP A 338 -0.50 -17.10 13.93
N ALA A 339 0.33 -17.17 14.98
CA ALA A 339 -0.01 -16.58 16.28
C ALA A 339 -0.11 -15.04 16.25
N PHE A 340 0.30 -14.42 15.14
CA PHE A 340 0.26 -12.96 14.94
C PHE A 340 -0.80 -12.54 13.91
N ALA A 341 -1.73 -13.45 13.56
CA ALA A 341 -2.75 -13.28 12.52
C ALA A 341 -3.94 -12.42 12.92
#